data_AF-A0A895YL89-F1
#
_entry.id   AF-A0A895YL89-F1
#
_cell.length_a   1.000
_cell.length_b   1.000
_cell.length_c   1.000
_cell.angle_alpha   90.00
_cell.angle_beta   90.00
_cell.angle_gamma   90.00
#
_symmetry.space_group_name_H-M   'P 1'
#
loop_
_entity.id
_entity.type
_entity.pdbx_description
1 polymer ?
#
loop_
_entity_poly.entity_id
_entity_poly.type
_entity_poly.pdbx_seq_one_letter_code
_entity_poly.pdbx_strand_id
1 'polypeptide(L)'
;MSFLSVLPGVVGAAGSRTAMTAGDWSGWAQHSETMLRNAGGGCRSGKLSSAFDSYLAQLRPCLQNQAVRASALGGNAASAASAVDQADGDSSGVLGGQVGNLVSQASVLARQINFG
;
A
#
# COMPACT_ATOMS: atom_id res chain seq x y z
N MET A 1 -3.40 -12.84 22.40
CA MET A 1 -3.43 -11.99 21.19
C MET A 1 -3.65 -12.91 20.00
N SER A 2 -4.71 -12.70 19.23
CA SER A 2 -4.94 -13.42 17.97
C SER A 2 -4.20 -12.66 16.87
N PHE A 3 -3.25 -13.30 16.21
CA PHE A 3 -2.70 -12.76 14.98
C PHE A 3 -3.75 -12.98 13.90
N LEU A 4 -4.30 -11.90 13.34
CA LEU A 4 -4.97 -11.97 12.06
C LEU A 4 -3.92 -12.51 11.06
N SER A 5 -4.13 -13.71 10.53
CA SER A 5 -3.34 -14.21 9.39
C SER A 5 -3.67 -13.36 8.18
N VAL A 6 -2.97 -12.24 8.09
CA VAL A 6 -3.08 -11.32 6.98
C VAL A 6 -2.11 -11.83 5.90
N LEU A 7 -2.68 -12.36 4.82
CA LEU A 7 -1.90 -12.82 3.67
C LEU A 7 -1.16 -11.63 3.02
N PRO A 8 0.18 -11.69 2.87
CA PRO A 8 0.97 -10.60 2.29
C PRO A 8 0.45 -10.19 0.91
N GLY A 9 0.12 -11.16 0.05
CA GLY A 9 -0.46 -10.88 -1.26
C GLY A 9 -1.78 -10.09 -1.23
N VAL A 10 -2.64 -10.34 -0.23
CA VAL A 10 -3.91 -9.59 -0.08
C VAL A 10 -3.64 -8.15 0.37
N VAL A 11 -2.68 -7.94 1.27
CA VAL A 11 -2.27 -6.59 1.70
C VAL A 11 -1.61 -5.84 0.57
N GLY A 12 -0.74 -6.50 -0.19
CA GLY A 12 -0.10 -5.91 -1.36
C GLY A 12 -1.15 -5.42 -2.37
N ALA A 13 -2.12 -6.28 -2.71
CA ALA A 13 -3.21 -5.91 -3.61
C ALA A 13 -4.11 -4.79 -3.05
N ALA A 14 -4.43 -4.83 -1.75
CA ALA A 14 -5.20 -3.76 -1.10
C ALA A 14 -4.43 -2.43 -1.06
N GLY A 15 -3.11 -2.49 -0.83
CA GLY A 15 -2.19 -1.36 -0.90
C GLY A 15 -2.15 -0.75 -2.29
N SER A 16 -1.95 -1.57 -3.33
CA SER A 16 -2.01 -1.10 -4.72
C SER A 16 -3.35 -0.47 -5.07
N ARG A 17 -4.48 -1.06 -4.64
CA ARG A 17 -5.82 -0.46 -4.80
C ARG A 17 -5.95 0.89 -4.10
N THR A 18 -5.42 1.00 -2.88
CA THR A 18 -5.43 2.25 -2.13
C THR A 18 -4.60 3.32 -2.84
N ALA A 19 -3.42 2.96 -3.37
CA ALA A 19 -2.60 3.86 -4.16
C ALA A 19 -3.31 4.31 -5.45
N MET A 20 -4.05 3.41 -6.13
CA MET A 20 -4.84 3.76 -7.32
C MET A 20 -5.91 4.82 -7.03
N THR A 21 -6.52 4.80 -5.84
CA THR A 21 -7.51 5.84 -5.47
C THR A 21 -6.90 7.25 -5.39
N ALA A 22 -5.57 7.41 -5.30
CA ALA A 22 -4.93 8.72 -5.38
C ALA A 22 -5.18 9.42 -6.73
N GLY A 23 -5.26 8.63 -7.81
CA GLY A 23 -5.66 9.13 -9.13
C GLY A 23 -7.11 9.63 -9.11
N ASP A 24 -8.01 8.87 -8.51
CA ASP A 24 -9.43 9.24 -8.37
C ASP A 24 -9.59 10.53 -7.55
N TRP A 25 -8.87 10.68 -6.44
CA TRP A 25 -8.84 11.90 -5.64
C TRP A 25 -8.37 13.11 -6.44
N SER A 26 -7.36 12.91 -7.29
CA SER A 26 -6.82 13.97 -8.14
C SER A 26 -7.81 14.38 -9.23
N GLY A 27 -8.48 13.41 -9.84
CA GLY A 27 -9.56 13.66 -10.80
C GLY A 27 -10.76 14.37 -10.16
N TRP A 28 -11.16 13.95 -8.96
CA TRP A 28 -12.24 14.60 -8.22
C TRP A 28 -11.90 16.04 -7.82
N ALA A 29 -10.63 16.30 -7.46
CA ALA A 29 -10.14 17.64 -7.18
C ALA A 29 -10.24 18.56 -8.41
N GLN A 30 -9.76 18.10 -9.56
CA GLN A 30 -9.84 18.87 -10.81
C GLN A 30 -11.29 19.12 -11.21
N HIS A 31 -12.14 18.08 -11.15
CA HIS A 31 -13.55 18.21 -11.50
C HIS A 31 -14.28 19.21 -10.60
N SER A 32 -14.06 19.11 -9.28
CA SER A 32 -14.64 20.04 -8.30
C SER A 32 -14.13 21.46 -8.51
N GLU A 33 -12.84 21.64 -8.81
CA GLU A 33 -12.27 22.96 -9.12
C GLU A 33 -12.93 23.57 -10.36
N THR A 34 -13.09 22.80 -11.44
CA THR A 34 -13.77 23.26 -12.66
C THR A 34 -15.22 23.66 -12.39
N MET A 35 -15.98 22.84 -11.66
CA MET A 35 -17.39 23.13 -11.36
C MET A 35 -17.55 24.40 -10.52
N LEU A 36 -16.71 24.58 -9.49
CA LEU A 36 -16.76 25.76 -8.62
C LEU A 36 -16.30 27.03 -9.34
N ARG A 37 -15.27 26.96 -10.20
CA ARG A 37 -14.86 28.10 -11.03
C ARG A 37 -15.94 28.52 -12.01
N ASN A 38 -16.60 27.57 -12.65
CA ASN A 38 -17.73 27.85 -13.56
C ASN A 38 -18.91 28.49 -12.81
N ALA A 39 -19.24 27.99 -11.62
CA ALA A 39 -20.28 28.57 -10.78
C ALA A 39 -19.94 29.99 -10.31
N GLY A 40 -18.68 30.22 -9.91
CA GLY A 40 -18.18 31.55 -9.53
C GLY A 40 -18.20 32.54 -10.69
N GLY A 41 -17.77 32.13 -11.89
CA GLY A 41 -17.78 32.97 -13.09
C GLY A 41 -19.18 33.36 -13.57
N GLY A 42 -20.20 32.56 -13.25
CA GLY A 42 -21.61 32.89 -13.49
C GLY A 42 -22.25 33.81 -12.45
N CYS A 43 -21.56 34.10 -11.34
CA CYS A 43 -22.11 34.93 -10.27
C CYS A 43 -22.02 36.42 -10.59
N ARG A 44 -23.16 37.09 -10.57
CA ARG A 44 -23.24 38.57 -10.67
C ARG A 44 -22.95 39.28 -9.35
N SER A 45 -22.93 38.55 -8.23
CA SER A 45 -22.66 39.08 -6.90
C SER A 45 -21.19 38.88 -6.52
N GLY A 46 -20.47 39.98 -6.28
CA GLY A 46 -19.07 39.95 -5.86
C GLY A 46 -18.83 39.20 -4.55
N LYS A 47 -19.79 39.22 -3.62
CA LYS A 47 -19.71 38.45 -2.35
C LYS A 47 -19.79 36.94 -2.58
N LEU A 48 -20.59 36.51 -3.57
CA LEU A 48 -20.70 35.09 -3.90
C LEU A 48 -19.45 34.60 -4.63
N SER A 49 -18.91 35.41 -5.55
CA SER A 49 -17.63 35.12 -6.21
C SER A 49 -16.50 34.94 -5.19
N SER A 50 -16.36 35.85 -4.23
CA SER A 50 -15.29 35.74 -3.21
C SER A 50 -15.45 34.53 -2.29
N ALA A 51 -16.70 34.10 -2.05
CA ALA A 51 -16.98 32.88 -1.28
C ALA A 51 -16.54 31.62 -2.04
N PHE A 52 -16.79 31.56 -3.36
CA PHE A 52 -16.29 30.47 -4.21
C PHE A 52 -14.77 30.42 -4.24
N ASP A 53 -14.10 31.57 -4.38
CA ASP A 53 -12.63 31.64 -4.37
C ASP A 53 -12.04 31.19 -3.03
N SER A 54 -12.65 31.61 -1.91
CA SER A 54 -12.22 31.17 -0.58
C SER A 54 -12.42 29.67 -0.38
N TYR A 55 -13.53 29.12 -0.86
CA TYR A 55 -13.80 27.69 -0.77
C TYR A 55 -12.83 26.88 -1.63
N LEU A 56 -12.56 27.33 -2.86
CA LEU A 56 -11.56 26.74 -3.77
C LEU A 56 -10.15 26.72 -3.15
N ALA A 57 -9.77 27.81 -2.47
CA ALA A 57 -8.47 27.92 -1.81
C ALA A 57 -8.28 26.90 -0.68
N GLN A 58 -9.36 26.43 -0.06
CA GLN A 58 -9.32 25.40 0.99
C GLN A 58 -9.49 23.99 0.42
N LEU A 59 -10.39 23.81 -0.55
CA LEU A 59 -10.72 22.51 -1.11
C LEU A 59 -9.56 21.89 -1.88
N ARG A 60 -8.90 22.68 -2.74
CA ARG A 60 -7.80 22.20 -3.58
C ARG A 60 -6.64 21.57 -2.77
N PRO A 61 -6.05 22.25 -1.77
CA PRO A 61 -4.98 21.65 -0.98
C PRO A 61 -5.46 20.45 -0.16
N CYS A 62 -6.71 20.45 0.32
CA CYS A 62 -7.27 19.32 1.07
C CYS A 62 -7.31 18.04 0.22
N LEU A 63 -7.86 18.12 -1.00
CA LEU A 63 -7.99 16.97 -1.89
C LEU A 63 -6.63 16.50 -2.43
N GLN A 64 -5.72 17.43 -2.71
CA GLN A 64 -4.33 17.09 -3.06
C GLN A 64 -3.62 16.37 -1.91
N ASN A 65 -3.82 16.81 -0.67
CA ASN A 65 -3.25 16.14 0.50
C ASN A 65 -3.80 14.73 0.65
N GLN A 66 -5.11 14.54 0.40
CA GLN A 66 -5.73 13.23 0.47
C GLN A 66 -5.19 12.27 -0.61
N ALA A 67 -4.99 12.75 -1.83
CA ALA A 67 -4.33 11.97 -2.88
C ALA A 67 -2.91 11.52 -2.48
N VAL A 68 -2.10 12.43 -1.92
CA VAL A 68 -0.76 12.11 -1.44
C VAL A 68 -0.80 11.06 -0.32
N ARG A 69 -1.72 11.20 0.64
CA ARG A 69 -1.91 10.24 1.73
C ARG A 69 -2.30 8.86 1.22
N ALA A 70 -3.25 8.78 0.28
CA ALA A 70 -3.69 7.52 -0.32
C ALA A 70 -2.54 6.83 -1.06
N SER A 71 -1.76 7.58 -1.84
CA SER A 71 -0.57 7.08 -2.53
C SER A 71 0.47 6.54 -1.54
N ALA A 72 0.82 7.32 -0.51
CA ALA A 72 1.80 6.92 0.50
C ALA A 72 1.35 5.70 1.30
N LEU A 73 0.09 5.66 1.75
CA LEU A 73 -0.47 4.53 2.47
C LEU A 73 -0.46 3.26 1.62
N GLY A 74 -0.92 3.37 0.38
CA GLY A 74 -0.97 2.24 -0.55
C GLY A 74 0.43 1.71 -0.91
N GLY A 75 1.38 2.60 -1.17
CA GLY A 75 2.77 2.26 -1.43
C GLY A 75 3.43 1.59 -0.23
N ASN A 76 3.25 2.13 0.98
CA ASN A 76 3.80 1.54 2.20
C ASN A 76 3.22 0.16 2.48
N ALA A 77 1.91 -0.03 2.28
CA ALA A 77 1.26 -1.34 2.44
C ALA A 77 1.80 -2.37 1.44
N ALA A 78 1.99 -1.97 0.17
CA ALA A 78 2.57 -2.84 -0.85
C ALA A 78 4.03 -3.21 -0.53
N SER A 79 4.85 -2.23 -0.11
CA SER A 79 6.25 -2.48 0.28
C SER A 79 6.34 -3.38 1.51
N ALA A 80 5.49 -3.18 2.51
CA ALA A 80 5.45 -4.02 3.70
C ALA A 80 5.07 -5.45 3.36
N ALA A 81 4.08 -5.65 2.47
CA ALA A 81 3.71 -6.97 1.99
C ALA A 81 4.87 -7.68 1.29
N SER A 82 5.59 -7.00 0.40
CA SER A 82 6.76 -7.59 -0.26
C SER A 82 7.88 -7.96 0.71
N ALA A 83 8.12 -7.14 1.73
CA ALA A 83 9.14 -7.43 2.75
C ALA A 83 8.79 -8.68 3.57
N VAL A 84 7.51 -8.88 3.91
CA VAL A 84 7.06 -10.09 4.60
C VAL A 84 7.18 -11.32 3.72
N ASP A 85 6.76 -11.23 2.45
CA ASP A 85 6.86 -12.35 1.50
C ASP A 85 8.32 -12.79 1.28
N GLN A 86 9.24 -11.82 1.20
CA GLN A 86 10.67 -12.10 1.12
C GLN A 86 11.19 -12.76 2.42
N ALA A 87 10.81 -12.26 3.59
CA ALA A 87 11.24 -12.83 4.86
C ALA A 87 10.73 -14.27 5.06
N ASP A 88 9.51 -14.57 4.60
CA ASP A 88 8.95 -15.92 4.61
C ASP A 88 9.71 -16.86 3.65
N GLY A 89 10.07 -16.36 2.47
CA GLY A 89 10.92 -17.07 1.51
C GLY A 89 12.32 -17.38 2.07
N ASP A 90 12.97 -16.39 2.65
CA ASP A 90 14.30 -16.52 3.27
C ASP A 90 14.26 -17.53 4.44
N SER A 91 13.23 -17.44 5.29
CA SER A 91 13.03 -18.37 6.40
C SER A 91 12.82 -19.81 5.92
N SER A 92 12.02 -20.00 4.88
CA SER A 92 11.80 -21.31 4.25
C SER A 92 13.09 -21.87 3.64
N GLY A 93 13.91 -21.02 3.03
CA GLY A 93 15.22 -21.40 2.50
C GLY A 93 16.20 -21.84 3.58
N VAL A 94 16.31 -21.08 4.67
CA VAL A 94 17.16 -21.44 5.82
C VAL A 94 16.72 -22.76 6.44
N LEU A 95 15.43 -22.93 6.71
CA LEU A 95 14.88 -24.15 7.30
C LEU A 95 15.08 -25.35 6.35
N GLY A 96 14.82 -25.19 5.05
CA GLY A 96 15.04 -26.23 4.05
C GLY A 96 16.51 -26.67 3.97
N GLY A 97 17.45 -25.71 4.01
CA GLY A 97 18.88 -26.00 4.03
C GLY A 97 19.32 -26.71 5.30
N GLN A 98 18.84 -26.29 6.47
CA GLN A 98 19.12 -26.95 7.75
C GLN A 98 18.58 -28.39 7.77
N VAL A 99 17.36 -28.62 7.29
CA VAL A 99 16.79 -29.97 7.15
C VAL A 99 17.62 -30.83 6.21
N GLY A 100 18.04 -30.31 5.05
CA GLY A 100 18.92 -31.02 4.13
C GLY A 100 20.27 -31.43 4.77
N ASN A 101 20.85 -30.53 5.56
CA ASN A 101 22.08 -30.81 6.31
C ASN A 101 21.87 -31.90 7.37
N LEU A 102 20.77 -31.83 8.14
CA LEU A 102 20.43 -32.83 9.16
C LEU A 102 20.20 -34.22 8.54
N VAL A 103 19.48 -34.31 7.43
CA VAL A 103 19.26 -35.57 6.70
C VAL A 103 20.59 -36.16 6.20
N SER A 104 21.49 -35.31 5.71
CA SER A 104 22.82 -35.74 5.26
C SER A 104 23.68 -36.26 6.43
N GLN A 105 23.69 -35.55 7.57
CA GLN A 105 24.38 -35.99 8.78
C GLN A 105 23.81 -37.29 9.33
N ALA A 106 22.49 -37.41 9.42
CA ALA A 106 21.82 -38.63 9.85
C ALA A 106 22.18 -39.83 8.96
N SER A 107 22.29 -39.61 7.64
CA SER A 107 22.72 -40.64 6.69
C SER A 107 24.17 -41.08 6.89
N VAL A 108 25.07 -40.15 7.23
CA VAL A 108 26.47 -40.46 7.56
C VAL A 108 26.56 -41.27 8.85
N LEU A 109 25.87 -40.82 9.90
CA LEU A 109 25.80 -41.51 11.19
C LEU A 109 25.22 -42.93 11.05
N ALA A 110 24.12 -43.09 10.30
CA ALA A 110 23.51 -44.39 10.06
C ALA A 110 24.44 -45.36 9.29
N ARG A 111 25.25 -44.85 8.36
CA ARG A 111 26.25 -45.65 7.64
C ARG A 111 27.39 -46.11 8.55
N GLN A 112 27.80 -45.25 9.49
CA GLN A 112 28.84 -45.58 10.47
C GLN A 112 28.38 -46.60 11.53
N ILE A 113 27.08 -46.83 11.71
CA ILE A 113 26.58 -47.85 12.66
C ILE A 113 26.55 -49.24 12.01
N ASN A 114 26.56 -49.33 10.67
CA ASN A 114 26.66 -50.58 9.91
C ASN A 114 28.10 -51.10 9.77
N PHE A 115 28.85 -51.14 10.87
CA PHE A 115 30.05 -51.99 10.95
C PHE A 115 29.64 -53.32 11.60
N GLY A 116 30.03 -54.43 10.96
CA GLY A 116 29.66 -55.80 11.33
C GLY A 116 30.19 -56.27 12.67
#